data_AF-A0A0A0LEC3-F1
#
_entry.id   AF-A0A0A0LEC3-F1
#
_cell.length_a   1.000
_cell.length_b   1.000
_cell.length_c   1.000
_cell.angle_alpha   90.00
_cell.angle_beta   90.00
_cell.angle_gamma   90.00
#
_symmetry.space_group_name_H-M   'P 1'
#
loop_
_entity.id
_entity.type
_entity.pdbx_description
1 polymer ?
#
loop_
_entity_poly.entity_id
_entity_poly.type
_entity_poly.pdbx_seq_one_letter_code
_entity_poly.pdbx_strand_id
1 'polypeptide(L)'
;MKFWKILCNLIESTLPEWRDEYISYKELKKQLKKMYPKENDGTNPNKRLKLDGEAEANSMEIFLNLLQEELDKFNQFFETKEEFYVIKWRVIH
;
A
#
# COMPACT_ATOMS: atom_id res chain seq x y z
N MET A 1 10.46 -7.92 -9.18
CA MET A 1 10.36 -8.81 -8.00
C MET A 1 8.90 -9.10 -7.66
N LYS A 2 8.61 -10.26 -7.03
CA LYS A 2 7.25 -10.74 -6.70
C LYS A 2 6.87 -10.48 -5.23
N PHE A 3 7.19 -9.28 -4.71
CA PHE A 3 7.00 -8.91 -3.30
C PHE A 3 5.59 -9.21 -2.77
N TRP A 4 4.54 -8.81 -3.50
CA TRP A 4 3.15 -9.10 -3.13
C TRP A 4 2.87 -10.59 -2.88
N LYS A 5 3.51 -11.50 -3.63
CA LYS A 5 3.32 -12.95 -3.44
C LYS A 5 3.98 -13.44 -2.14
N ILE A 6 5.14 -12.88 -1.82
CA ILE A 6 5.84 -13.19 -0.57
C ILE A 6 5.01 -12.67 0.61
N LEU A 7 4.49 -11.45 0.52
CA LEU A 7 3.63 -10.85 1.54
C LEU A 7 2.37 -11.70 1.78
N CYS A 8 1.63 -12.06 0.73
CA CYS A 8 0.45 -12.92 0.87
C CYS A 8 0.78 -14.29 1.45
N ASN A 9 1.84 -14.95 0.96
CA ASN A 9 2.24 -16.24 1.48
C ASN A 9 2.61 -16.17 2.97
N LEU A 10 3.29 -15.09 3.39
CA LEU A 10 3.67 -14.89 4.79
C LEU A 10 2.42 -14.74 5.66
N ILE A 11 1.48 -13.88 5.26
CA ILE A 11 0.23 -13.64 5.99
C ILE A 11 -0.62 -14.92 6.05
N GLU A 12 -0.75 -15.66 4.95
CA GLU A 12 -1.47 -16.93 4.93
C GLU A 12 -0.81 -17.99 5.81
N SER A 13 0.52 -17.98 5.93
CA SER A 13 1.27 -18.96 6.73
C SER A 13 1.25 -18.64 8.23
N THR A 14 1.16 -17.36 8.60
CA THR A 14 1.20 -16.95 10.01
C THR A 14 -0.18 -16.65 10.56
N LEU A 15 -0.96 -15.83 9.86
CA LEU A 15 -2.18 -15.17 10.37
C LEU A 15 -3.19 -14.96 9.23
N PRO A 16 -3.83 -16.03 8.74
CA PRO A 16 -4.75 -15.97 7.60
C PRO A 16 -5.96 -15.06 7.85
N GLU A 17 -6.37 -14.89 9.09
CA GLU A 17 -7.48 -14.01 9.50
C GLU A 17 -7.18 -12.51 9.28
N TRP A 18 -5.91 -12.12 9.16
CA TRP A 18 -5.51 -10.71 9.07
C TRP A 18 -5.34 -10.26 7.62
N ARG A 19 -5.54 -11.16 6.66
CA ARG A 19 -5.30 -10.95 5.24
C ARG A 19 -5.99 -9.71 4.67
N ASP A 20 -7.19 -9.42 5.12
CA ASP A 20 -7.99 -8.30 4.62
C ASP A 20 -7.64 -6.97 5.33
N GLU A 21 -6.86 -7.03 6.41
CA GLU A 21 -6.42 -5.86 7.19
C GLU A 21 -5.05 -5.34 6.74
N TYR A 22 -4.29 -6.12 5.97
CA TYR A 22 -3.03 -5.68 5.40
C TYR A 22 -3.21 -4.74 4.22
N ILE A 23 -2.20 -3.91 4.02
CA ILE A 23 -2.09 -2.94 2.92
C ILE A 23 -2.35 -3.61 1.56
N SER A 24 -3.28 -3.03 0.78
CA SER A 24 -3.62 -3.46 -0.57
C SER A 24 -2.52 -3.11 -1.57
N TYR A 25 -1.45 -3.91 -1.58
CA TYR A 25 -0.31 -3.72 -2.48
C TYR A 25 -0.72 -3.71 -3.96
N LYS A 26 -1.81 -4.40 -4.32
CA LYS A 26 -2.35 -4.40 -5.69
C LYS A 26 -2.90 -3.03 -6.09
N GLU A 27 -3.64 -2.38 -5.20
CA GLU A 27 -4.22 -1.06 -5.49
C GLU A 27 -3.16 0.02 -5.50
N LEU A 28 -2.24 0.03 -4.52
CA LEU A 28 -1.09 0.93 -4.52
C LEU A 28 -0.26 0.78 -5.80
N LYS A 29 0.01 -0.47 -6.22
CA LYS A 29 0.74 -0.73 -7.47
C LYS A 29 -0.04 -0.32 -8.71
N LYS A 30 -1.36 -0.45 -8.72
CA LYS A 30 -2.23 -0.03 -9.83
C LYS A 30 -2.24 1.49 -9.96
N GLN A 31 -2.34 2.22 -8.85
CA GLN A 31 -2.23 3.68 -8.83
C GLN A 31 -0.85 4.13 -9.27
N LEU A 32 0.22 3.52 -8.75
CA LEU A 32 1.59 3.84 -9.14
C LEU A 32 1.85 3.60 -10.64
N LYS A 33 1.18 2.63 -11.26
CA LYS A 33 1.26 2.39 -12.72
C LYS A 33 0.47 3.40 -13.55
N LYS A 34 -0.59 3.99 -12.99
CA LYS A 34 -1.33 5.11 -13.62
C LYS A 34 -0.52 6.41 -13.56
N MET A 35 0.16 6.62 -12.43
CA MET A 35 1.07 7.74 -12.19
C MET A 35 2.29 7.70 -13.11
N TYR A 36 2.95 6.54 -13.13
CA TYR A 36 4.14 6.30 -13.94
C TYR A 36 3.86 5.14 -14.90
N PRO A 37 3.20 5.40 -16.04
CA PRO A 37 3.10 4.42 -17.10
C PRO A 37 4.52 4.13 -17.58
N LYS A 38 5.01 2.95 -17.19
CA LYS A 38 6.40 2.52 -17.41
C LYS A 38 6.77 2.67 -18.89
N GLU A 39 7.80 3.47 -19.18
CA GLU A 39 8.44 3.66 -20.49
C GLU A 39 8.96 2.30 -21.04
N ASN A 40 8.09 1.46 -21.59
CA ASN A 40 8.49 0.15 -22.14
C ASN A 40 8.15 -0.02 -23.62
N ASP A 41 7.76 1.03 -24.34
CA ASP A 41 7.63 1.01 -25.80
C ASP A 41 8.25 2.28 -26.42
N GLY A 42 9.59 2.28 -26.52
CA GLY A 42 10.35 2.76 -27.68
C GLY A 42 10.13 4.15 -28.30
N THR A 43 9.39 5.08 -27.68
CA THR A 43 9.12 6.39 -28.29
C THR A 43 9.41 7.56 -27.35
N ASN A 44 10.61 8.11 -27.56
CA ASN A 44 10.99 9.51 -27.41
C ASN A 44 11.03 10.09 -25.97
N PRO A 45 12.23 10.37 -25.40
CA PRO A 45 12.38 11.00 -24.07
C PRO A 45 11.80 12.43 -24.01
N ASN A 46 11.40 13.00 -25.15
CA ASN A 46 10.81 14.34 -25.26
C ASN A 46 9.30 14.41 -24.97
N LYS A 47 8.64 13.31 -24.60
CA LYS A 47 7.24 13.37 -24.14
C LYS A 47 7.08 13.76 -22.66
N ARG A 48 8.20 13.96 -21.95
CA ARG A 48 8.25 14.53 -20.59
C ARG A 48 7.92 16.03 -20.52
N LEU A 49 7.61 16.69 -21.63
CA LEU A 49 7.51 18.16 -21.68
C LEU A 49 6.10 18.73 -21.86
N LYS A 50 5.03 17.92 -21.86
CA LYS A 50 3.66 18.43 -22.00
C LYS A 50 2.60 17.64 -21.22
N LEU A 51 2.87 17.32 -19.95
CA LEU A 51 1.78 17.24 -18.99
C LEU A 51 1.99 18.40 -18.02
N ASP A 52 0.94 19.18 -17.83
CA ASP A 52 0.91 20.31 -16.91
C ASP A 52 1.40 19.86 -15.53
N GLY A 53 2.39 20.56 -14.94
CA GLY A 53 3.01 20.15 -13.67
C GLY A 53 1.99 20.01 -12.53
N GLU A 54 0.83 20.66 -12.67
CA GLU A 54 -0.32 20.57 -11.78
C GLU A 54 -1.02 19.19 -11.83
N ALA A 55 -1.09 18.54 -13.00
CA ALA A 55 -1.69 17.21 -13.14
C ALA A 55 -0.81 16.10 -12.53
N GLU A 56 0.51 16.27 -12.60
CA GLU A 56 1.48 15.34 -12.03
C GLU A 56 1.53 15.49 -10.49
N ALA A 57 1.44 16.72 -9.97
CA ALA A 57 1.31 17.00 -8.55
C ALA A 57 0.00 16.45 -7.95
N ASN A 58 -1.15 16.72 -8.59
CA ASN A 58 -2.45 16.23 -8.14
C ASN A 58 -2.50 14.70 -8.09
N SER A 59 -1.91 14.05 -9.09
CA SER A 59 -1.93 12.60 -9.15
C SER A 59 -1.00 11.97 -8.08
N MET A 60 0.11 12.65 -7.74
CA MET A 60 1.00 12.24 -6.65
C MET A 60 0.31 12.40 -5.29
N GLU A 61 -0.41 13.50 -5.10
CA GLU A 61 -1.20 13.75 -3.90
C GLU A 61 -2.29 12.70 -3.70
N ILE A 62 -3.00 12.31 -4.78
CA ILE A 62 -3.98 11.21 -4.74
C ILE A 62 -3.32 9.88 -4.31
N PHE A 63 -2.11 9.59 -4.79
CA PHE A 63 -1.38 8.40 -4.37
C PHE A 63 -0.95 8.46 -2.90
N LEU A 64 -0.46 9.61 -2.43
CA LEU A 64 -0.05 9.80 -1.05
C LEU A 64 -1.22 9.71 -0.09
N ASN A 65 -2.38 10.29 -0.44
CA ASN A 65 -3.60 10.20 0.37
C ASN A 65 -4.07 8.74 0.48
N LEU A 66 -4.08 7.99 -0.63
CA LEU A 66 -4.43 6.57 -0.59
C LEU A 66 -3.44 5.76 0.26
N LEU A 67 -2.14 6.06 0.15
CA LEU A 67 -1.12 5.40 0.97
C LEU A 67 -1.32 5.71 2.45
N GLN A 68 -1.64 6.96 2.79
CA GLN A 68 -1.90 7.39 4.15
C GLN A 68 -3.11 6.66 4.74
N GLU A 69 -4.23 6.59 4.01
CA GLU A 69 -5.42 5.85 4.44
C GLU A 69 -5.14 4.37 4.69
N GLU A 70 -4.37 3.72 3.79
CA GLU A 70 -3.96 2.33 3.95
C GLU A 70 -3.04 2.13 5.18
N LEU A 71 -2.15 3.09 5.46
CA LEU A 71 -1.29 3.06 6.64
C LEU A 71 -2.07 3.30 7.93
N ASP A 72 -3.03 4.23 7.93
CA ASP A 72 -3.85 4.53 9.10
C ASP A 72 -4.73 3.34 9.46
N LYS A 73 -5.36 2.69 8.47
CA LYS A 73 -6.07 1.41 8.66
C LYS A 73 -5.15 0.35 9.27
N PHE A 74 -3.95 0.18 8.69
CA PHE A 74 -2.98 -0.80 9.17
C PHE A 74 -2.54 -0.52 10.62
N ASN A 75 -2.27 0.74 10.96
CA ASN A 75 -1.87 1.14 12.30
C ASN A 75 -3.01 0.90 13.31
N GLN A 76 -4.24 1.28 12.98
CA GLN A 76 -5.40 1.05 13.84
C GLN A 76 -5.64 -0.45 14.11
N PHE A 77 -5.45 -1.28 13.09
CA PHE A 77 -5.52 -2.73 13.25
C PHE A 77 -4.44 -3.26 14.21
N PHE A 78 -3.20 -2.78 14.06
CA PHE A 78 -2.09 -3.17 14.93
C PHE A 78 -2.30 -2.74 16.38
N GLU A 79 -2.73 -1.50 16.62
CA GLU A 79 -3.05 -0.98 17.95
C GLU A 79 -4.17 -1.80 18.61
N THR A 80 -5.25 -2.08 17.88
CA THR A 80 -6.36 -2.91 18.39
C THR A 80 -5.90 -4.31 18.80
N LYS A 81 -5.01 -4.94 18.00
CA LYS A 81 -4.45 -6.24 18.33
C LYS A 81 -3.49 -6.15 19.50
N GLU A 82 -2.62 -5.14 19.55
CA GLU A 82 -1.72 -4.90 20.67
C GLU A 82 -2.51 -4.75 21.97
N GLU A 83 -3.55 -3.92 21.98
CA GLU A 83 -4.44 -3.76 23.14
C GLU A 83 -5.06 -5.09 23.57
N PHE A 84 -5.59 -5.87 22.62
CA PHE A 84 -6.14 -7.20 22.92
C PHE A 84 -5.10 -8.11 23.57
N TYR A 85 -3.87 -8.14 23.07
CA TYR A 85 -2.80 -8.96 23.64
C TYR A 85 -2.34 -8.42 24.99
N VAL A 86 -2.17 -7.12 25.17
CA VAL A 86 -1.81 -6.50 26.45
C VAL A 86 -2.85 -6.80 27.52
N ILE A 87 -4.13 -6.68 27.20
CA ILE A 87 -5.24 -7.03 28.10
C ILE A 87 -5.21 -8.53 28.43
N LYS A 88 -5.08 -9.39 27.40
CA LYS A 88 -4.99 -10.85 27.60
C LYS A 88 -3.82 -11.23 28.51
N TRP A 89 -2.68 -10.59 28.34
CA TRP A 89 -1.51 -10.78 29.21
C TRP A 89 -1.77 -10.32 30.65
N ARG A 90 -2.42 -9.17 30.82
CA ARG A 90 -2.72 -8.58 32.14
C ARG A 90 -3.85 -9.27 32.91
N VAL A 91 -4.71 -10.03 32.23
CA VAL A 91 -5.81 -10.79 32.83
C VAL A 91 -5.39 -12.23 33.18
N ILE A 92 -4.39 -12.77 32.47
CA ILE A 92 -3.86 -14.13 32.69
C ILE A 92 -2.75 -14.16 33.76
N HIS A 93 -2.18 -13.01 34.13
CA HIS A 93 -1.26 -12.82 35.25
C HIS A 93 -1.91 -12.00 36.36
#